data_AF-A0A0F9DC51-F1
#
_entry.id   AF-A0A0F9DC51-F1
#
_cell.length_a   1.000
_cell.length_b   1.000
_cell.length_c   1.000
_cell.angle_alpha   90.00
_cell.angle_beta   90.00
_cell.angle_gamma   90.00
#
_symmetry.space_group_name_H-M   'P 1'
#
loop_
_entity.id
_entity.type
_entity.pdbx_description
1 polymer ?
#
loop_
_entity_poly.entity_id
_entity_poly.type
_entity_poly.pdbx_seq_one_letter_code
_entity_poly.pdbx_strand_id
1 'polypeptide(L)'
;MQETDYGVQVVESGKADVEPDDYEEMLKARIPLNANPRKASYLSYRAAGFSVRESCALVPVSFATVKAWRRDDEEFRQWESGEKLAWLQSNVSHDLMQMEFMRNFRLCLRLDKKVLFKAALSLSLLDEREMEVLKVIRKHYTPQDIIAVQRALVP
;
A
#
# COMPACT_ATOMS: atom_id res chain seq x y z
N MET A 1 43.28 29.79 15.65
CA MET A 1 42.53 28.90 14.75
C MET A 1 41.79 27.93 15.65
N GLN A 2 40.46 28.03 15.75
CA GLN A 2 39.65 27.09 16.53
C GLN A 2 39.20 25.98 15.59
N GLU A 3 39.63 24.75 15.86
CA GLU A 3 39.13 23.55 15.20
C GLU A 3 37.70 23.28 15.72
N THR A 4 36.72 23.44 14.84
CA THR A 4 35.35 22.97 15.09
C THR A 4 35.29 21.47 14.86
N ASP A 5 35.14 20.72 15.94
CA ASP A 5 34.88 19.28 15.98
C ASP A 5 33.47 19.00 15.45
N TYR A 6 33.37 18.35 14.29
CA TYR A 6 32.10 17.95 13.67
C TYR A 6 31.77 16.52 14.12
N GLY A 7 31.12 16.39 15.28
CA GLY A 7 30.63 15.10 15.77
C GLY A 7 29.55 14.53 14.84
N VAL A 8 29.84 13.40 14.21
CA VAL A 8 28.86 12.64 13.42
C VAL A 8 27.88 11.94 14.37
N GLN A 9 26.62 12.38 14.36
CA GLN A 9 25.56 11.74 15.13
C GLN A 9 25.03 10.54 14.34
N VAL A 10 25.27 9.33 14.83
CA VAL A 10 24.70 8.09 14.27
C VAL A 10 23.23 8.03 14.69
N VAL A 11 22.32 8.22 13.73
CA VAL A 11 20.88 8.09 13.95
C VAL A 11 20.49 6.62 13.79
N GLU A 12 19.93 6.01 14.84
CA GLU A 12 19.39 4.66 14.78
C GLU A 12 18.26 4.57 13.73
N SER A 13 18.53 3.84 12.65
CA SER A 13 17.53 3.49 11.64
C SER A 13 16.55 2.47 12.21
N GLY A 14 15.49 2.92 12.88
CA GLY A 14 14.55 1.99 13.52
C GLY A 14 13.09 2.43 13.65
N LYS A 15 12.71 3.65 13.27
CA LYS A 15 11.28 4.04 13.22
C LYS A 15 10.89 4.18 11.76
N ALA A 16 9.95 3.36 11.29
CA ALA A 16 9.37 3.55 9.98
C ALA A 16 8.75 4.96 9.93
N ASP A 17 9.28 5.85 9.08
CA ASP A 17 8.75 7.21 8.80
C ASP A 17 7.37 7.19 8.08
N VAL A 18 6.64 6.10 8.20
CA VAL A 18 5.39 5.85 7.47
C VAL A 18 4.33 5.63 8.53
N GLU A 19 3.47 6.63 8.76
CA GLU A 19 2.18 6.36 9.40
C GLU A 19 1.34 5.55 8.40
N PRO A 20 1.02 4.28 8.70
CA PRO A 20 0.27 3.41 7.80
C PRO A 20 -1.20 3.80 7.65
N ASP A 21 -1.69 4.73 8.47
CA ASP A 21 -3.09 4.76 8.89
C ASP A 21 -4.02 5.47 7.90
N ASP A 22 -3.60 6.58 7.27
CA ASP A 22 -4.52 7.44 6.50
C ASP A 22 -5.10 6.74 5.24
N TYR A 23 -4.27 6.02 4.47
CA TYR A 23 -4.74 5.35 3.24
C TYR A 23 -5.51 4.06 3.50
N GLU A 24 -5.13 3.31 4.54
CA GLU A 24 -5.83 2.07 4.90
C GLU A 24 -7.22 2.39 5.48
N GLU A 25 -7.34 3.51 6.20
CA GLU A 25 -8.63 4.04 6.65
C GLU A 25 -9.50 4.54 5.48
N MET A 26 -8.94 5.24 4.49
CA MET A 26 -9.67 5.61 3.27
C MET A 26 -10.18 4.39 2.49
N LEU A 27 -9.37 3.34 2.37
CA LEU A 27 -9.75 2.06 1.75
C LEU A 27 -10.91 1.41 2.52
N LYS A 28 -10.82 1.36 3.85
CA LYS A 28 -11.87 0.80 4.72
C LYS A 28 -13.16 1.62 4.68
N ALA A 29 -13.09 2.94 4.47
CA ALA A 29 -14.27 3.80 4.39
C ALA A 29 -15.15 3.51 3.15
N ARG A 30 -14.59 2.93 2.09
CA ARG A 30 -15.35 2.49 0.90
C ARG A 30 -16.01 1.13 1.07
N ILE A 31 -15.61 0.36 2.09
CA ILE A 31 -16.13 -0.98 2.37
C ILE A 31 -17.27 -0.88 3.40
N PRO A 32 -18.44 -1.47 3.12
CA PRO A 32 -19.51 -1.60 4.10
C PRO A 32 -19.03 -2.29 5.38
N LEU A 33 -19.66 -2.00 6.53
CA LEU A 33 -19.26 -2.52 7.85
C LEU A 33 -17.88 -2.03 8.34
N ASN A 34 -17.47 -0.83 7.95
CA ASN A 34 -16.23 -0.17 8.36
C ASN A 34 -16.06 -0.04 9.89
N ALA A 35 -17.14 -0.08 10.66
CA ALA A 35 -17.13 -0.10 12.12
C ALA A 35 -16.37 -1.30 12.71
N ASN A 36 -16.21 -2.40 11.94
CA ASN A 36 -15.35 -3.51 12.31
C ASN A 36 -14.19 -3.65 11.31
N PRO A 37 -12.96 -3.22 11.66
CA PRO A 37 -11.84 -3.21 10.73
C PRO A 37 -11.47 -4.61 10.23
N ARG A 38 -11.70 -5.66 11.02
CA ARG A 38 -11.42 -7.04 10.59
C ARG A 38 -12.41 -7.53 9.53
N LYS A 39 -13.67 -7.13 9.61
CA LYS A 39 -14.69 -7.44 8.57
C LYS A 39 -14.41 -6.64 7.31
N ALA A 40 -14.08 -5.35 7.44
CA ALA A 40 -13.74 -4.49 6.31
C ALA A 40 -12.50 -5.00 5.55
N SER A 41 -11.41 -5.32 6.25
CA SER A 41 -10.21 -5.91 5.64
C SER A 41 -10.49 -7.28 5.01
N TYR A 42 -11.35 -8.10 5.60
CA TYR A 42 -11.76 -9.36 4.97
C TYR A 42 -12.57 -9.12 3.69
N LEU A 43 -13.54 -8.19 3.73
CA LEU A 43 -14.41 -7.87 2.59
C LEU A 43 -13.67 -7.16 1.47
N SER A 44 -12.59 -6.41 1.73
CA SER A 44 -11.77 -5.81 0.66
C SER A 44 -11.14 -6.88 -0.24
N TYR A 45 -10.61 -7.97 0.32
CA TYR A 45 -10.12 -9.10 -0.47
C TYR A 45 -11.26 -9.84 -1.20
N ARG A 46 -12.43 -9.98 -0.57
CA ARG A 46 -13.61 -10.56 -1.24
C ARG A 46 -14.08 -9.71 -2.42
N ALA A 47 -14.07 -8.38 -2.26
CA ALA A 47 -14.36 -7.42 -3.32
C ALA A 47 -13.32 -7.48 -4.45
N ALA A 48 -12.05 -7.77 -4.15
CA ALA A 48 -11.03 -8.02 -5.16
C ALA A 48 -11.10 -9.42 -5.82
N GLY A 49 -12.12 -10.23 -5.51
CA GLY A 49 -12.36 -11.52 -6.15
C GLY A 49 -11.71 -12.73 -5.48
N PHE A 50 -10.99 -12.55 -4.37
CA PHE A 50 -10.38 -13.65 -3.64
C PHE A 50 -11.43 -14.58 -3.04
N SER A 51 -11.15 -15.87 -3.01
CA SER A 51 -11.96 -16.87 -2.31
C SER A 51 -11.98 -16.62 -0.79
N VAL A 52 -12.93 -17.25 -0.10
CA VAL A 52 -13.01 -17.17 1.37
C VAL A 52 -11.72 -17.66 2.02
N ARG A 53 -11.11 -18.73 1.48
CA ARG A 53 -9.88 -19.31 2.03
C ARG A 53 -8.69 -18.36 1.86
N GLU A 54 -8.52 -17.78 0.68
CA GLU A 54 -7.45 -16.82 0.41
C GLU A 54 -7.63 -15.56 1.27
N SER A 55 -8.86 -15.05 1.37
CA SER A 55 -9.16 -13.87 2.20
C SER A 55 -8.83 -14.11 3.68
N CYS A 56 -9.12 -15.31 4.21
CA CYS A 56 -8.73 -15.70 5.58
C CYS A 56 -7.22 -15.93 5.75
N ALA A 57 -6.47 -16.17 4.67
CA ALA A 57 -5.02 -16.33 4.72
C ALA A 57 -4.30 -14.97 4.69
N LEU A 58 -4.88 -13.98 4.00
CA LEU A 58 -4.32 -12.64 3.84
C LEU A 58 -4.66 -11.71 5.02
N VAL A 59 -5.77 -11.96 5.71
CA VAL A 59 -6.19 -11.22 6.91
C VAL A 59 -6.01 -12.13 8.13
N PRO A 60 -5.62 -11.61 9.32
CA PRO A 60 -5.57 -12.40 10.56
C PRO A 60 -6.98 -12.77 11.10
N VAL A 61 -7.74 -13.52 10.32
CA VAL A 61 -9.11 -13.96 10.57
C VAL A 61 -9.24 -15.43 10.19
N SER A 62 -9.67 -16.25 11.14
CA SER A 62 -9.90 -17.67 10.89
C SER A 62 -11.25 -17.93 10.20
N PHE A 63 -11.36 -19.05 9.48
CA PHE A 63 -12.64 -19.47 8.90
C PHE A 63 -13.75 -19.66 9.95
N ALA A 64 -13.40 -20.11 11.16
CA ALA A 64 -14.34 -20.20 12.27
C ALA A 64 -14.92 -18.83 12.66
N THR A 65 -14.08 -17.78 12.62
CA THR A 65 -14.51 -16.40 12.87
C THR A 65 -15.50 -15.93 11.80
N VAL A 66 -15.19 -16.18 10.52
CA VAL A 66 -16.11 -15.85 9.41
C VAL A 66 -17.43 -16.60 9.54
N LYS A 67 -17.41 -17.89 9.92
CA LYS A 67 -18.62 -18.68 10.14
C LYS A 67 -19.48 -18.10 11.27
N ALA A 68 -18.85 -17.63 12.36
CA ALA A 68 -19.56 -16.93 13.43
C ALA A 68 -20.18 -15.62 12.92
N TRP A 69 -19.44 -14.81 12.16
CA TRP A 69 -19.98 -13.59 11.56
C TRP A 69 -21.19 -13.85 10.65
N ARG A 70 -21.15 -14.87 9.80
CA ARG A 70 -22.30 -15.24 8.94
C ARG A 70 -23.56 -15.64 9.73
N ARG A 71 -23.38 -16.19 10.93
CA ARG A 71 -24.48 -16.61 11.81
C ARG A 71 -25.04 -15.44 12.60
N ASP A 72 -24.15 -14.60 13.12
CA ASP A 72 -24.49 -13.58 14.13
C ASP A 72 -24.73 -12.20 13.49
N ASP A 73 -24.36 -12.00 12.22
CA ASP A 73 -24.49 -10.75 11.48
C ASP A 73 -25.05 -11.02 10.07
N GLU A 74 -26.35 -10.78 9.92
CA GLU A 74 -27.04 -10.95 8.65
C GLU A 74 -26.55 -9.97 7.57
N GLU A 75 -26.19 -8.75 7.95
CA GLU A 75 -25.70 -7.75 7.00
C GLU A 75 -24.36 -8.20 6.42
N PHE A 76 -23.44 -8.68 7.26
CA PHE A 76 -22.18 -9.27 6.81
C PHE A 76 -22.41 -10.43 5.84
N ARG A 77 -23.34 -11.34 6.18
CA ARG A 77 -23.67 -12.49 5.32
C ARG A 77 -24.11 -12.05 3.93
N GLN A 78 -24.89 -10.97 3.83
CA GLN A 78 -25.31 -10.42 2.55
C GLN A 78 -24.12 -9.82 1.78
N TRP A 79 -23.25 -9.03 2.41
CA TRP A 79 -22.09 -8.43 1.72
C TRP A 79 -21.03 -9.45 1.29
N GLU A 80 -20.98 -10.61 1.95
CA GLU A 80 -20.00 -11.65 1.69
C GLU A 80 -20.37 -12.61 0.53
N SER A 81 -21.61 -12.54 0.05
CA SER A 81 -22.15 -13.46 -0.95
C SER A 81 -23.26 -12.85 -1.84
N GLY A 82 -23.61 -13.52 -2.93
CA GLY A 82 -24.72 -13.11 -3.81
C GLY A 82 -24.55 -11.73 -4.44
N GLU A 83 -25.67 -11.00 -4.56
CA GLU A 83 -25.74 -9.75 -5.33
C GLU A 83 -24.90 -8.62 -4.74
N LYS A 84 -24.83 -8.49 -3.41
CA LYS A 84 -24.02 -7.44 -2.78
C LYS A 84 -22.53 -7.67 -2.95
N LEU A 85 -22.07 -8.94 -2.93
CA LEU A 85 -20.69 -9.26 -3.27
C LEU A 85 -20.39 -8.93 -4.74
N ALA A 86 -21.30 -9.30 -5.65
CA ALA A 86 -21.14 -8.95 -7.08
C ALA A 86 -21.06 -7.43 -7.26
N TRP A 87 -21.89 -6.67 -6.54
CA TRP A 87 -21.82 -5.22 -6.53
C TRP A 87 -20.47 -4.71 -6.02
N LEU A 88 -19.93 -5.24 -4.93
CA LEU A 88 -18.59 -4.88 -4.42
C LEU A 88 -17.52 -5.15 -5.47
N GLN A 89 -17.59 -6.30 -6.14
CA GLN A 89 -16.64 -6.68 -7.18
C GLN A 89 -16.72 -5.78 -8.41
N SER A 90 -17.90 -5.28 -8.78
CA SER A 90 -18.05 -4.38 -9.92
C SER A 90 -17.76 -2.92 -9.61
N ASN A 91 -18.01 -2.46 -8.38
CA ASN A 91 -17.99 -1.03 -8.05
C ASN A 91 -16.84 -0.61 -7.12
N VAL A 92 -16.27 -1.54 -6.35
CA VAL A 92 -15.28 -1.21 -5.32
C VAL A 92 -13.91 -1.81 -5.63
N SER A 93 -13.85 -2.94 -6.34
CA SER A 93 -12.59 -3.63 -6.65
C SER A 93 -11.56 -2.74 -7.37
N HIS A 94 -12.01 -1.99 -8.38
CA HIS A 94 -11.15 -1.09 -9.15
C HIS A 94 -10.53 0.00 -8.25
N ASP A 95 -11.36 0.64 -7.44
CA ASP A 95 -10.94 1.71 -6.55
C ASP A 95 -9.96 1.20 -5.48
N LEU A 96 -10.21 0.02 -4.91
CA LEU A 96 -9.28 -0.62 -3.97
C LEU A 96 -7.92 -0.86 -4.63
N MET A 97 -7.89 -1.46 -5.81
CA MET A 97 -6.64 -1.74 -6.53
C MET A 97 -5.90 -0.45 -6.87
N GLN A 98 -6.61 0.57 -7.33
CA GLN A 98 -6.01 1.87 -7.66
C GLN A 98 -5.42 2.52 -6.40
N MET A 99 -6.14 2.54 -5.29
CA MET A 99 -5.67 3.10 -4.03
C MET A 99 -4.45 2.34 -3.47
N GLU A 100 -4.48 1.00 -3.47
CA GLU A 100 -3.35 0.15 -3.05
C GLU A 100 -2.12 0.37 -3.95
N PHE A 101 -2.31 0.43 -5.26
CA PHE A 101 -1.25 0.76 -6.21
C PHE A 101 -0.65 2.12 -5.93
N MET A 102 -1.47 3.17 -5.79
CA MET A 102 -1.00 4.53 -5.53
C MET A 102 -0.25 4.64 -4.19
N ARG A 103 -0.71 3.95 -3.15
CA ARG A 103 -0.02 3.85 -1.87
C ARG A 103 1.36 3.23 -2.04
N ASN A 104 1.44 2.07 -2.68
CA ASN A 104 2.70 1.36 -2.90
C ASN A 104 3.65 2.18 -3.79
N PHE A 105 3.11 2.84 -4.83
CA PHE A 105 3.86 3.71 -5.71
C PHE A 105 4.48 4.89 -4.95
N ARG A 106 3.73 5.52 -4.03
CA ARG A 106 4.25 6.59 -3.16
C ARG A 106 5.40 6.10 -2.27
N LEU A 107 5.33 4.86 -1.77
CA LEU A 107 6.42 4.27 -0.99
C LEU A 107 7.68 4.07 -1.84
N CYS A 108 7.54 3.57 -3.07
CA CYS A 108 8.64 3.48 -4.03
C CYS A 108 9.27 4.85 -4.28
N LEU A 109 8.48 5.88 -4.60
CA LEU A 109 8.99 7.24 -4.84
C LEU A 109 9.75 7.82 -3.64
N ARG A 110 9.34 7.52 -2.40
CA ARG A 110 10.06 7.94 -1.19
C ARG A 110 11.42 7.26 -1.07
N LEU A 111 11.49 5.96 -1.36
CA LEU A 111 12.75 5.22 -1.40
C LEU A 111 13.66 5.78 -2.50
N ASP A 112 13.12 5.98 -3.69
CA ASP A 112 13.84 6.54 -4.83
C ASP A 112 14.43 7.90 -4.51
N LYS A 113 13.65 8.78 -3.87
CA LYS A 113 14.13 10.10 -3.42
C LYS A 113 15.37 9.98 -2.53
N LYS A 114 15.39 9.05 -1.57
CA LYS A 114 16.53 8.86 -0.66
C LYS A 114 17.79 8.47 -1.45
N VAL A 115 17.68 7.49 -2.35
CA VAL A 115 18.80 7.02 -3.18
C VAL A 115 19.28 8.10 -4.15
N LEU A 116 18.35 8.74 -4.87
CA LEU A 116 18.65 9.79 -5.85
C LEU A 116 19.33 11.00 -5.21
N PHE A 117 18.87 11.43 -4.03
CA PHE A 117 19.49 12.56 -3.32
C PHE A 117 20.94 12.26 -2.94
N LYS A 118 21.21 11.05 -2.44
CA LYS A 118 22.57 10.61 -2.08
C LYS A 118 23.47 10.50 -3.32
N ALA A 119 22.98 9.91 -4.40
CA ALA A 119 23.70 9.81 -5.67
C ALA A 119 24.02 11.19 -6.30
N ALA A 120 23.12 12.16 -6.16
CA ALA A 120 23.33 13.52 -6.67
C ALA A 120 24.47 14.25 -5.95
N LEU A 121 24.75 13.90 -4.70
CA LEU A 121 25.90 14.41 -3.96
C LEU A 121 27.20 13.71 -4.37
N SER A 122 27.20 12.38 -4.42
CA SER A 122 28.28 11.56 -4.99
C SER A 122 27.87 10.10 -5.09
N LEU A 123 28.22 9.44 -6.21
CA LEU A 123 28.00 7.99 -6.38
C LEU A 123 28.79 7.14 -5.39
N SER A 124 29.93 7.64 -4.87
CA SER A 124 30.75 6.92 -3.90
C SER A 124 30.08 6.77 -2.53
N LEU A 125 29.00 7.51 -2.28
CA LEU A 125 28.25 7.41 -1.04
C LEU A 125 27.32 6.19 -1.03
N LEU A 126 26.93 5.67 -2.21
CA LEU A 126 25.98 4.57 -2.30
C LEU A 126 26.61 3.23 -1.93
N ASP A 127 25.87 2.40 -1.19
CA ASP A 127 26.21 1.00 -1.03
C ASP A 127 25.80 0.16 -2.27
N GLU A 128 26.18 -1.11 -2.30
CA GLU A 128 25.87 -2.00 -3.44
C GLU A 128 24.36 -2.15 -3.67
N ARG A 129 23.54 -2.17 -2.61
CA ARG A 129 22.08 -2.33 -2.72
C ARG A 129 21.44 -1.06 -3.26
N GLU A 130 21.84 0.10 -2.76
CA GLU A 130 21.40 1.40 -3.24
C GLU A 130 21.83 1.63 -4.69
N MET A 131 23.01 1.15 -5.08
CA MET A 131 23.47 1.21 -6.47
C MET A 131 22.60 0.33 -7.39
N GLU A 132 22.23 -0.88 -6.97
CA GLU A 132 21.28 -1.71 -7.74
C GLU A 132 19.91 -1.06 -7.86
N VAL A 133 19.40 -0.47 -6.78
CA VAL A 133 18.17 0.32 -6.79
C VAL A 133 18.29 1.49 -7.78
N LEU A 134 19.39 2.26 -7.74
CA LEU A 134 19.64 3.37 -8.66
C LEU A 134 19.62 2.92 -10.14
N LYS A 135 20.25 1.78 -10.45
CA LYS A 135 20.25 1.22 -11.81
C LYS A 135 18.85 0.88 -12.31
N VAL A 136 17.94 0.47 -11.42
CA VAL A 136 16.53 0.22 -11.74
C VAL A 136 15.78 1.54 -11.91
N ILE A 137 15.87 2.43 -10.91
CA ILE A 137 15.21 3.74 -10.89
C ILE A 137 15.46 4.51 -12.19
N ARG A 138 16.73 4.64 -12.60
CA ARG A 138 17.12 5.44 -13.77
C ARG A 138 16.45 5.01 -15.08
N LYS A 139 16.00 3.76 -15.20
CA LYS A 139 15.28 3.26 -16.39
C LYS A 139 13.88 3.85 -16.54
N HIS A 140 13.33 4.44 -15.48
CA HIS A 140 11.97 4.96 -15.40
C HIS A 140 11.89 6.50 -15.39
N TYR A 141 12.99 7.19 -15.69
CA TYR A 141 13.04 8.66 -15.86
C TYR A 141 13.22 9.02 -17.33
N THR A 142 12.38 8.46 -18.18
CA THR A 142 12.38 8.77 -19.62
C THR A 142 11.23 9.74 -19.96
N PRO A 143 11.31 10.45 -21.10
CA PRO A 143 10.18 11.26 -21.58
C PRO A 143 8.88 10.46 -21.74
N GLN A 144 8.96 9.18 -22.09
CA GLN A 144 7.82 8.28 -22.25
C GLN A 144 7.12 8.03 -20.90
N ASP A 145 7.88 7.86 -19.82
CA ASP A 145 7.33 7.69 -18.47
C ASP A 145 6.59 8.96 -18.02
N ILE A 146 7.13 10.14 -18.34
CA ILE A 146 6.46 11.43 -18.04
C ILE A 146 5.11 11.52 -18.76
N ILE A 147 5.06 11.14 -20.04
CA ILE A 147 3.80 11.11 -20.81
C ILE A 147 2.82 10.10 -20.22
N ALA A 148 3.29 8.92 -19.82
CA ALA A 148 2.46 7.90 -19.20
C ALA A 148 1.84 8.39 -17.88
N VAL A 149 2.64 9.05 -17.03
CA VAL A 149 2.16 9.68 -15.80
C VAL A 149 1.14 10.78 -16.10
N GLN A 150 1.40 11.66 -17.06
CA GLN A 150 0.45 12.71 -17.45
C GLN A 150 -0.89 12.12 -17.92
N ARG A 151 -0.87 11.04 -18.71
CA ARG A 151 -2.09 10.34 -19.13
C ARG A 151 -2.84 9.72 -17.95
N ALA A 152 -2.13 9.14 -16.99
CA ALA A 152 -2.72 8.53 -15.81
C ALA A 152 -3.32 9.56 -14.83
N LEU A 153 -2.88 10.82 -14.89
CA LEU A 153 -3.36 11.91 -14.04
C LEU A 153 -4.55 12.67 -14.64
N VAL A 154 -4.90 12.42 -15.91
CA VAL A 154 -6.10 12.98 -16.53
C VAL A 154 -7.28 12.04 -16.20
N PRO A 155 -8.36 12.55 -15.59
CA PRO A 155 -9.53 11.75 -15.22
C PRO A 155 -10.32 11.23 -16.43
#